data_AF-A0A660RLY7-F1
#
_entry.id   AF-A0A660RLY7-F1
#
_cell.length_a   1.000
_cell.length_b   1.000
_cell.length_c   1.000
_cell.angle_alpha   90.00
_cell.angle_beta   90.00
_cell.angle_gamma   90.00
#
_symmetry.space_group_name_H-M   'P 1'
#
loop_
_entity.id
_entity.type
_entity.pdbx_description
1 polymer ?
#
loop_
_entity_poly.entity_id
_entity_poly.type
_entity_poly.pdbx_seq_one_letter_code
_entity_poly.pdbx_strand_id
1 'polypeptide(L)' 'MGPQHPSTHGVLRLVLELEGETIVKCDPRVGYLHRGVEKLGENL' A
#
# COMPACT_ATOMS: atom_id res chain seq x y z
N MET A 1 -1.38 -9.87 -0.30
CA MET A 1 -0.56 -9.58 0.89
C MET A 1 -1.19 -8.47 1.72
N GLY A 2 -1.30 -8.66 3.03
CA GLY A 2 -1.97 -7.73 3.93
C GLY A 2 -1.13 -6.51 4.33
N PRO A 3 -1.77 -5.44 4.84
CA PRO A 3 -1.11 -4.18 5.20
C PRO A 3 -0.06 -4.27 6.32
N GLN A 4 -0.08 -5.31 7.15
CA GLN A 4 0.87 -5.54 8.25
C GLN A 4 1.90 -6.64 7.94
N HIS A 5 1.99 -7.09 6.68
CA HIS A 5 2.93 -8.15 6.35
C HIS A 5 4.39 -7.68 6.57
N PRO A 6 5.26 -8.40 7.29
CA PRO A 6 6.59 -7.91 7.65
C PRO A 6 7.44 -7.44 6.46
N SER A 7 7.23 -8.05 5.29
CA SER A 7 7.94 -7.70 4.06
C SER A 7 7.50 -6.39 3.38
N THR A 8 6.55 -5.65 3.95
CA THR A 8 6.07 -4.40 3.34
C THR A 8 6.77 -3.13 3.82
N HIS A 9 7.77 -3.24 4.71
CA HIS A 9 8.55 -2.11 5.25
C HIS A 9 7.71 -0.86 5.60
N GLY A 10 6.55 -1.05 6.22
CA GLY A 10 5.52 -0.03 6.39
C GLY A 10 4.12 -0.60 6.15
N VAL A 11 3.14 0.27 5.89
CA VAL A 11 1.74 -0.15 5.67
C VAL A 11 1.44 -0.15 4.16
N LEU A 12 1.47 -1.34 3.56
CA LEU A 12 1.17 -1.55 2.14
C LEU A 12 0.30 -2.78 1.98
N ARG A 13 -0.85 -2.62 1.33
CA ARG A 13 -1.73 -3.73 1.00
C ARG A 13 -1.63 -4.03 -0.49
N LEU A 14 -1.37 -5.29 -0.83
CA LEU A 14 -1.33 -5.77 -2.22
C LEU A 14 -2.46 -6.76 -2.44
N VAL A 15 -3.36 -6.44 -3.36
CA VAL A 15 -4.32 -7.40 -3.91
C VAL A 15 -3.64 -8.04 -5.11
N LEU A 16 -3.36 -9.34 -5.01
CA LEU A 16 -2.64 -10.09 -6.04
C LEU A 16 -3.60 -11.09 -6.68
N GLU A 17 -3.53 -11.18 -8.00
CA GLU A 17 -4.16 -12.24 -8.79
C GLU A 17 -3.05 -13.19 -9.24
N LEU A 18 -3.25 -14.49 -8.99
CA LEU A 18 -2.24 -15.51 -9.19
C LEU A 18 -2.75 -16.57 -10.17
N GLU A 19 -1.88 -16.97 -11.09
CA GLU A 19 -2.02 -18.20 -11.88
C GLU A 19 -0.92 -19.17 -11.44
N GLY A 20 -1.29 -20.10 -10.55
CA GLY A 20 -0.33 -20.94 -9.84
C GLY A 20 0.64 -20.09 -9.00
N GLU A 21 1.93 -20.18 -9.31
CA GLU A 21 3.00 -19.42 -8.64
C GLU A 21 3.33 -18.09 -9.34
N THR A 22 2.69 -17.81 -10.48
CA THR A 22 2.92 -16.58 -11.25
C THR A 22 1.91 -15.51 -10.86
N ILE A 23 2.38 -14.29 -10.60
CA ILE A 23 1.51 -13.12 -10.40
C ILE A 23 1.06 -12.61 -11.77
N VAL A 24 -0.24 -12.67 -12.04
CA VAL A 24 -0.83 -12.15 -13.30
C VAL A 24 -1.36 -10.72 -13.14
N LYS A 25 -1.67 -10.30 -11.91
CA LYS A 25 -2.07 -8.91 -11.63
C LYS A 25 -1.70 -8.50 -10.22
N CYS A 26 -1.31 -7.23 -10.06
CA CYS A 26 -1.04 -6.60 -8.77
C CYS A 26 -1.78 -5.26 -8.70
N ASP A 27 -2.64 -5.12 -7.69
CA ASP A 27 -3.35 -3.89 -7.36
C ASP A 27 -2.88 -3.39 -5.98
N PRO A 28 -1.93 -2.42 -5.94
CA PRO A 28 -1.44 -1.85 -4.71
C PRO A 28 -2.43 -0.84 -4.13
N ARG A 29 -2.90 -1.09 -2.92
CA ARG A 29 -3.73 -0.15 -2.16
C ARG A 29 -2.83 0.71 -1.28
N VAL A 30 -2.66 1.97 -1.69
CA VAL A 30 -1.86 3.00 -1.02
C VAL A 30 -2.73 3.94 -0.18
N GLY A 31 -2.10 4.85 0.56
CA GLY A 31 -2.80 5.89 1.34
C GLY A 31 -3.05 5.57 2.82
N TYR A 32 -2.71 4.35 3.28
CA TYR A 32 -2.84 3.98 4.69
C TYR A 32 -2.03 4.85 5.67
N LEU A 33 -0.93 5.44 5.19
CA LEU A 33 -0.11 6.39 5.95
C LEU A 33 -0.31 7.85 5.50
N HIS A 34 -1.27 8.12 4.63
CA HIS A 34 -1.53 9.48 4.18
C HIS A 34 -2.08 10.31 5.35
N ARG A 35 -1.34 11.35 5.75
CA ARG A 35 -1.66 12.20 6.90
C ARG A 35 -2.06 13.63 6.50
N GLY A 36 -2.26 13.90 5.21
CA GLY A 36 -2.60 15.23 4.72
C GLY A 36 -1.52 16.28 5.02
N VAL A 37 -0.24 15.89 5.01
CA VAL A 37 0.88 16.80 5.35
C VAL A 37 0.91 18.04 4.46
N GLU A 38 0.52 17.90 3.19
CA GLU A 38 0.38 19.01 2.24
C GLU A 38 -0.67 20.02 2.73
N LYS A 39 -1.83 19.53 3.21
CA LYS A 39 -2.90 20.36 3.75
C LYS A 39 -2.49 21.06 5.05
N LEU A 40 -1.79 20.36 5.92
CA LEU A 40 -1.26 20.92 7.17
C LEU A 40 -0.21 22.02 6.88
N GLY A 41 0.55 21.86 5.80
CA GLY A 41 1.55 22.81 5.31
C GLY A 41 1.00 24.12 4.75
N GLU A 42 -0.28 24.20 4.41
CA GLU A 42 -0.86 25.42 3.81
C GLU A 42 -0.87 26.62 4.78
N ASN A 43 -0.87 26.37 6.09
CA ASN A 43 -0.96 27.40 7.13
C ASN A 43 0.26 27.39 8.07
N LEU A 44 1.36 26.76 7.66
CA LEU A 44 2.62 26.67 8.40
C LEU A 44 3.56 27.82 8.06
#